data_AF-A0AA37LCY3-F1
#
_entry.id   AF-A0AA37LCY3-F1
#
_cell.length_a   1.000
_cell.length_b   1.000
_cell.length_c   1.000
_cell.angle_alpha   90.00
_cell.angle_beta   90.00
_cell.angle_gamma   90.00
#
_symmetry.space_group_name_H-M   'P 1'
#
loop_
_entity.id
_entity.type
_entity.pdbx_description
1 polymer ?
#
loop_
_entity_poly.entity_id
_entity_poly.type
_entity_poly.pdbx_seq_one_letter_code
_entity_poly.pdbx_strand_id
1 'polypeptide(L)'
;MEPGYETTLFTDPKERVYFDFWQQLVTNIYLFPNDVMQRVVPQLARQEPAIKHAALAMAGMARSHVPSYAPRSTTEAPTDNPHYEFALQHYARAIKLLRSSQPSSENMLWAIVCCVLFVTFECLHGDRTAALSHVDHAYKMMETYFSQRSLVEDGRVTDSIRTVCDDAAWVFQGLTMQPWSHNVFHSKDLSRISWCCRGKKAAFAVDEMPPRFTDMQMARRWWRVVQHHTCHRCPIYTEIYVEGISDDMLLDSYVRPAFSPTHIEKLAALRPEFLNRLRRWNTAFQALYDGLRSRQHLQKADYLVYIDACNLRLQYLTLWNEVSTLSYQDIRMTIISTPSFREMVQLSRTILEGQSNGVDGGNTFSMDNGPTWPLLATACRCRDASIRLEATELLGKHHRRDGLWDSIICHGVARRNMAIEIENAMTGDEDEQWSRMSRRELRFSQNGKVSGKLFKWDPRRGKWLHVEEPLDMTLIAKLS
;
A
#
# COMPACT_ATOMS: atom_id res chain seq x y z
N MET A 1 -41.01 5.14 12.98
CA MET A 1 -40.03 4.09 13.34
C MET A 1 -40.56 2.79 12.80
N GLU A 2 -40.08 2.33 11.64
CA GLU A 2 -40.51 1.04 11.08
C GLU A 2 -39.71 -0.10 11.73
N PRO A 3 -40.33 -0.97 12.55
CA PRO A 3 -39.64 -1.97 13.36
C PRO A 3 -39.28 -3.27 12.62
N GLY A 4 -39.29 -3.30 11.29
CA GLY A 4 -39.22 -4.54 10.50
C GLY A 4 -37.89 -4.82 9.79
N TYR A 5 -37.16 -3.79 9.35
CA TYR A 5 -36.01 -3.98 8.45
C TYR A 5 -34.71 -4.37 9.17
N GLU A 6 -34.48 -3.86 10.39
CA GLU A 6 -33.26 -4.16 11.14
C GLU A 6 -33.23 -5.58 11.72
N THR A 7 -34.40 -6.12 12.08
CA THR A 7 -34.57 -7.47 12.63
C THR A 7 -34.33 -8.57 11.60
N THR A 8 -34.49 -8.28 10.30
CA THR A 8 -34.19 -9.19 9.19
C THR A 8 -32.72 -9.22 8.77
N LEU A 9 -31.95 -8.17 9.10
CA LEU A 9 -30.56 -8.03 8.63
C LEU A 9 -29.55 -8.80 9.50
N PHE A 10 -29.74 -8.78 10.83
CA PHE A 10 -28.83 -9.39 11.80
C PHE A 10 -29.48 -10.58 12.47
N THR A 11 -28.92 -11.77 12.25
CA THR A 11 -29.45 -13.02 12.82
C THR A 11 -28.97 -13.25 14.27
N ASP A 12 -27.89 -12.59 14.67
CA ASP A 12 -27.32 -12.63 16.03
C ASP A 12 -27.15 -11.18 16.53
N PRO A 13 -27.63 -10.84 17.75
CA PRO A 13 -27.38 -9.54 18.38
C PRO A 13 -25.92 -9.08 18.37
N LYS A 14 -24.95 -10.01 18.38
CA LYS A 14 -23.52 -9.70 18.27
C LYS A 14 -23.19 -9.08 16.91
N GLU A 15 -23.79 -9.56 15.80
CA GLU A 15 -23.49 -9.04 14.46
C GLU A 15 -23.72 -7.54 14.35
N ARG A 16 -24.80 -7.02 14.97
CA ARG A 16 -25.10 -5.58 14.99
C ARG A 16 -23.95 -4.77 15.60
N VAL A 17 -23.44 -5.21 16.76
CA VAL A 17 -22.36 -4.52 17.46
C VAL A 17 -21.07 -4.45 16.61
N TYR A 18 -20.75 -5.54 15.89
CA TYR A 18 -19.60 -5.54 14.98
C TYR A 18 -19.85 -4.74 13.71
N PHE A 19 -21.08 -4.71 13.19
CA PHE A 19 -21.43 -3.91 12.03
C PHE A 19 -21.36 -2.41 12.32
N ASP A 20 -21.88 -1.97 13.47
CA ASP A 20 -21.78 -0.58 13.92
C ASP A 20 -20.32 -0.17 14.13
N PHE A 21 -19.51 -1.05 14.72
CA PHE A 21 -18.08 -0.84 14.86
C PHE A 21 -17.38 -0.77 13.51
N TRP A 22 -17.74 -1.62 12.56
CA TRP A 22 -17.19 -1.58 11.21
C TRP A 22 -17.45 -0.25 10.53
N GLN A 23 -18.66 0.31 10.66
CA GLN A 23 -18.99 1.63 10.09
C GLN A 23 -18.11 2.74 10.69
N GLN A 24 -17.76 2.67 11.98
CA GLN A 24 -16.81 3.60 12.60
C GLN A 24 -15.36 3.30 12.20
N LEU A 25 -15.01 2.03 12.02
CA LEU A 25 -13.67 1.63 11.61
C LEU A 25 -13.34 2.18 10.21
N VAL A 26 -14.25 2.05 9.24
CA VAL A 26 -14.03 2.54 7.87
C VAL A 26 -13.92 4.06 7.76
N THR A 27 -14.34 4.83 8.77
CA THR A 27 -14.08 6.28 8.80
C THR A 27 -12.68 6.62 9.32
N ASN A 28 -12.02 5.69 10.03
CA ASN A 28 -10.79 5.93 10.77
C ASN A 28 -9.55 5.25 10.14
N ILE A 29 -9.71 4.12 9.46
CA ILE A 29 -8.59 3.40 8.83
C ILE A 29 -8.15 4.01 7.51
N TYR A 30 -8.96 4.88 6.92
CA TYR A 30 -8.54 5.70 5.80
C TYR A 30 -8.19 7.08 6.36
N LEU A 31 -6.99 7.55 6.05
CA LEU A 31 -6.60 8.93 6.28
C LEU A 31 -7.57 9.89 5.58
N PHE A 32 -8.30 9.42 4.57
CA PHE A 32 -9.25 10.22 3.82
C PHE A 32 -10.65 9.62 3.68
N PRO A 33 -11.70 10.47 3.55
CA PRO A 33 -13.03 10.01 3.23
C PRO A 33 -13.03 9.17 1.95
N ASN A 34 -13.60 7.98 2.07
CA ASN A 34 -13.77 7.02 1.01
C ASN A 34 -15.27 6.74 0.88
N ASP A 35 -15.96 7.49 0.04
CA ASP A 35 -17.43 7.38 -0.15
C ASP A 35 -17.86 5.96 -0.50
N VAL A 36 -17.01 5.23 -1.22
CA VAL A 36 -17.24 3.82 -1.55
C VAL A 36 -17.32 3.01 -0.26
N MET A 37 -16.31 3.08 0.59
CA MET A 37 -16.25 2.32 1.85
C MET A 37 -17.21 2.84 2.93
N GLN A 38 -17.55 4.13 2.93
CA GLN A 38 -18.38 4.76 3.97
C GLN A 38 -19.88 4.73 3.64
N ARG A 39 -20.26 4.72 2.36
CA ARG A 39 -21.66 4.79 1.92
C ARG A 39 -22.06 3.58 1.08
N VAL A 40 -21.30 3.29 0.02
CA VAL A 40 -21.68 2.27 -0.96
C VAL A 40 -21.57 0.86 -0.39
N VAL A 41 -20.39 0.47 0.13
CA VAL A 41 -20.18 -0.87 0.70
C VAL A 41 -21.13 -1.16 1.87
N PRO A 42 -21.43 -0.22 2.79
CA PRO A 42 -22.43 -0.45 3.82
C PRO A 42 -23.85 -0.65 3.29
N GLN A 43 -24.23 -0.05 2.16
CA GLN A 43 -25.52 -0.31 1.52
C GLN A 43 -25.54 -1.73 0.92
N LEU A 44 -24.45 -2.12 0.24
CA LEU A 44 -24.29 -3.47 -0.31
C LEU A 44 -24.27 -4.55 0.77
N ALA A 45 -23.59 -4.31 1.89
CA ALA A 45 -23.54 -5.22 3.02
C ALA A 45 -24.91 -5.46 3.67
N ARG A 46 -25.90 -4.56 3.46
CA ARG A 46 -27.28 -4.76 3.91
C ARG A 46 -28.09 -5.64 2.98
N GLN A 47 -27.69 -5.74 1.71
CA GLN A 47 -28.41 -6.48 0.68
C GLN A 47 -27.78 -7.86 0.42
N GLU A 48 -26.44 -7.95 0.53
CA GLU A 48 -25.67 -9.11 0.11
C GLU A 48 -24.99 -9.81 1.29
N PRO A 49 -25.40 -11.06 1.63
CA PRO A 49 -24.88 -11.79 2.80
C PRO A 49 -23.35 -12.01 2.78
N ALA A 50 -22.75 -12.21 1.61
CA ALA A 50 -21.31 -12.41 1.49
C ALA A 50 -20.53 -11.15 1.92
N ILE A 51 -20.96 -9.98 1.44
CA ILE A 51 -20.37 -8.68 1.77
C ILE A 51 -20.58 -8.38 3.26
N LYS A 52 -21.78 -8.66 3.80
CA LYS A 52 -22.06 -8.55 5.23
C LYS A 52 -21.05 -9.32 6.06
N HIS A 53 -20.84 -10.60 5.75
CA HIS A 53 -19.93 -11.43 6.52
C HIS A 53 -18.46 -11.04 6.34
N ALA A 54 -18.04 -10.57 5.16
CA ALA A 54 -16.70 -10.00 4.97
C ALA A 54 -16.47 -8.74 5.82
N ALA A 55 -17.47 -7.84 5.89
CA ALA A 55 -17.44 -6.66 6.74
C ALA A 55 -17.35 -7.00 8.24
N LEU A 56 -18.17 -7.96 8.69
CA LEU A 56 -18.15 -8.46 10.07
C LEU A 56 -16.81 -9.13 10.42
N ALA A 57 -16.24 -9.90 9.49
CA ALA A 57 -14.93 -10.52 9.67
C ALA A 57 -13.85 -9.47 9.93
N MET A 58 -13.82 -8.42 9.10
CA MET A 58 -12.87 -7.31 9.26
C MET A 58 -13.07 -6.58 10.59
N ALA A 59 -14.32 -6.37 11.01
CA ALA A 59 -14.64 -5.78 12.31
C ALA A 59 -14.12 -6.62 13.48
N GLY A 60 -14.35 -7.93 13.43
CA GLY A 60 -13.85 -8.89 14.40
C GLY A 60 -12.34 -8.87 14.49
N MET A 61 -11.66 -8.90 13.34
CA MET A 61 -10.21 -8.87 13.28
C MET A 61 -9.66 -7.58 13.89
N ALA A 62 -10.19 -6.42 13.49
CA ALA A 62 -9.77 -5.13 14.05
C ALA A 62 -9.99 -5.05 15.57
N ARG A 63 -11.11 -5.56 16.09
CA ARG A 63 -11.36 -5.62 17.55
C ARG A 63 -10.40 -6.55 18.28
N SER A 64 -9.95 -7.63 17.65
CA SER A 64 -8.99 -8.56 18.25
C SER A 64 -7.62 -7.91 18.56
N HIS A 65 -7.34 -6.77 17.94
CA HIS A 65 -6.15 -5.95 18.15
C HIS A 65 -6.37 -4.75 19.09
N VAL A 66 -7.57 -4.49 19.60
CA VAL A 66 -7.77 -3.40 20.58
C VAL A 66 -7.23 -3.85 21.96
N PRO A 67 -6.41 -3.05 22.68
CA PRO A 67 -6.07 -1.64 22.43
C PRO A 67 -4.79 -1.38 21.60
N SER A 68 -4.08 -2.41 21.14
CA SER A 68 -2.79 -2.28 20.44
C SER A 68 -2.68 -3.19 19.21
N TYR A 69 -2.49 -2.60 18.03
CA TYR A 69 -2.16 -3.29 16.76
C TYR A 69 -0.72 -3.83 16.73
N ALA A 70 -0.20 -4.32 17.86
CA ALA A 70 1.13 -4.90 17.93
C ALA A 70 1.30 -6.01 16.86
N PRO A 71 2.51 -6.19 16.30
CA PRO A 71 2.77 -7.23 15.32
C PRO A 71 2.37 -8.58 15.92
N ARG A 72 1.44 -9.26 15.27
CA ARG A 72 1.16 -10.67 15.54
C ARG A 72 1.47 -11.41 14.25
N SER A 73 2.32 -12.43 14.35
CA SER A 73 2.37 -13.43 13.30
C SER A 73 1.06 -14.23 13.31
N THR A 74 0.68 -14.81 12.17
CA THR A 74 -0.42 -15.79 12.09
C THR A 74 -0.21 -16.96 13.06
N THR A 75 1.05 -17.24 13.43
CA THR A 75 1.44 -18.27 14.40
C THR A 75 1.26 -17.85 15.86
N GLU A 76 1.09 -16.56 16.14
CA GLU A 76 0.83 -15.99 17.47
C GLU A 76 -0.66 -15.71 17.66
N ALA A 77 -1.51 -16.59 17.09
CA ALA A 77 -2.95 -16.52 17.25
C ALA A 77 -3.28 -16.45 18.75
N PRO A 78 -3.99 -15.40 19.21
CA PRO A 78 -4.33 -15.30 20.62
C PRO A 78 -5.29 -16.44 20.98
N THR A 79 -4.78 -17.43 21.71
CA THR A 79 -5.61 -18.46 22.34
C THR A 79 -6.65 -17.76 23.21
N ASP A 80 -7.92 -18.13 23.05
CA ASP A 80 -9.08 -17.57 23.76
C ASP A 80 -9.44 -16.10 23.46
N ASN A 81 -9.18 -15.59 22.25
CA ASN A 81 -9.73 -14.30 21.83
C ASN A 81 -11.07 -14.45 21.06
N PRO A 82 -12.22 -14.09 21.66
CA PRO A 82 -13.54 -14.27 21.03
C PRO A 82 -13.74 -13.38 19.80
N HIS A 83 -13.04 -12.23 19.70
CA HIS A 83 -13.09 -11.37 18.52
C HIS A 83 -12.37 -12.00 17.33
N TYR A 84 -11.23 -12.66 17.59
CA TYR A 84 -10.47 -13.37 16.57
C TYR A 84 -11.24 -14.59 16.05
N GLU A 85 -11.85 -15.38 16.93
CA GLU A 85 -12.70 -16.50 16.54
C GLU A 85 -13.90 -16.03 15.69
N PHE A 86 -14.60 -14.99 16.14
CA PHE A 86 -15.70 -14.36 15.39
C PHE A 86 -15.24 -13.92 13.99
N ALA A 87 -14.05 -13.31 13.89
CA ALA A 87 -13.47 -12.86 12.64
C ALA A 87 -13.31 -14.01 11.63
N LEU A 88 -12.68 -15.10 12.06
CA LEU A 88 -12.42 -16.28 11.22
C LEU A 88 -13.72 -16.99 10.80
N GLN A 89 -14.69 -17.12 11.71
CA GLN A 89 -15.98 -17.73 11.40
C GLN A 89 -16.71 -16.95 10.30
N HIS A 90 -16.76 -15.62 10.41
CA HIS A 90 -17.41 -14.77 9.40
C HIS A 90 -16.64 -14.70 8.09
N TYR A 91 -15.31 -14.72 8.15
CA TYR A 91 -14.45 -14.81 6.97
C TYR A 91 -14.75 -16.09 6.17
N ALA A 92 -14.74 -17.25 6.84
CA ALA A 92 -15.04 -18.54 6.22
C ALA A 92 -16.47 -18.59 5.65
N ARG A 93 -17.44 -17.99 6.35
CA ARG A 93 -18.83 -17.92 5.89
C ARG A 93 -18.97 -17.07 4.63
N ALA A 94 -18.28 -15.94 4.55
CA ALA A 94 -18.27 -15.09 3.36
C ALA A 94 -17.70 -15.85 2.15
N ILE A 95 -16.56 -16.53 2.30
CA ILE A 95 -15.97 -17.37 1.24
C ILE A 95 -16.92 -18.49 0.81
N LYS A 96 -17.56 -19.18 1.78
CA LYS A 96 -18.52 -20.25 1.47
C LYS A 96 -19.67 -19.73 0.62
N LEU A 97 -20.23 -18.56 0.97
CA LEU A 97 -21.31 -17.94 0.20
C LEU A 97 -20.88 -17.64 -1.24
N LEU A 98 -19.73 -16.96 -1.41
CA LEU A 98 -19.19 -16.65 -2.74
C LEU A 98 -18.97 -17.90 -3.59
N ARG A 99 -18.47 -18.98 -3.00
CA ARG A 99 -18.23 -20.25 -3.70
C ARG A 99 -19.50 -21.02 -4.05
N SER A 100 -20.57 -20.82 -3.27
CA SER A 100 -21.87 -21.47 -3.50
C SER A 100 -22.76 -20.73 -4.49
N SER A 101 -22.48 -19.45 -4.76
CA SER A 101 -23.24 -18.64 -5.72
C SER A 101 -22.99 -19.09 -7.15
N GLN A 102 -24.03 -19.11 -7.99
CA GLN A 102 -23.87 -19.40 -9.41
C GLN A 102 -23.08 -18.29 -10.11
N PRO A 103 -22.17 -18.60 -11.06
CA PRO A 103 -21.44 -17.57 -11.79
C PRO A 103 -22.38 -16.61 -12.53
N SER A 104 -22.35 -15.33 -12.16
CA SER A 104 -23.05 -14.25 -12.84
C SER A 104 -22.19 -12.98 -12.81
N SER A 105 -22.53 -11.99 -13.64
CA SER A 105 -21.88 -10.68 -13.59
C SER A 105 -22.03 -10.05 -12.20
N GLU A 106 -23.22 -10.08 -11.62
CA GLU A 106 -23.50 -9.56 -10.27
C GLU A 106 -22.69 -10.28 -9.18
N ASN A 107 -22.65 -11.61 -9.19
CA ASN A 107 -21.90 -12.39 -8.20
C ASN A 107 -20.39 -12.16 -8.30
N MET A 108 -19.86 -11.92 -9.51
CA MET A 108 -18.47 -11.51 -9.69
C MET A 108 -18.19 -10.15 -9.05
N LEU A 109 -19.14 -9.21 -9.07
CA LEU A 109 -18.99 -7.91 -8.42
C LEU A 109 -19.02 -8.00 -6.90
N TRP A 110 -19.89 -8.85 -6.36
CA TRP A 110 -19.89 -9.15 -4.93
C TRP A 110 -18.59 -9.79 -4.48
N ALA A 111 -18.03 -10.69 -5.29
CA ALA A 111 -16.71 -11.26 -5.04
C ALA A 111 -15.61 -10.19 -5.04
N ILE A 112 -15.63 -9.25 -6.00
CA ILE A 112 -14.69 -8.12 -6.07
C ILE A 112 -14.77 -7.24 -4.81
N VAL A 113 -15.97 -6.87 -4.35
CA VAL A 113 -16.16 -6.06 -3.14
C VAL A 113 -15.67 -6.82 -1.90
N CYS A 114 -15.97 -8.12 -1.82
CA CYS A 114 -15.44 -8.98 -0.76
C CYS A 114 -13.91 -9.04 -0.78
N CYS A 115 -13.27 -9.12 -1.95
CA CYS A 115 -11.80 -9.06 -2.05
C CYS A 115 -11.24 -7.76 -1.46
N VAL A 116 -11.86 -6.59 -1.70
CA VAL A 116 -11.43 -5.33 -1.07
C VAL A 116 -11.47 -5.41 0.47
N LEU A 117 -12.56 -5.97 1.01
CA LEU A 117 -12.72 -6.16 2.45
C LEU A 117 -11.72 -7.17 3.01
N PHE A 118 -11.49 -8.27 2.29
CA PHE A 118 -10.51 -9.29 2.67
C PHE A 118 -9.09 -8.75 2.64
N VAL A 119 -8.69 -7.93 1.66
CA VAL A 119 -7.35 -7.29 1.68
C VAL A 119 -7.13 -6.54 2.99
N THR A 120 -8.12 -5.78 3.46
CA THR A 120 -8.01 -5.05 4.73
C THR A 120 -7.97 -6.00 5.92
N PHE A 121 -8.81 -7.06 5.92
CA PHE A 121 -8.77 -8.14 6.92
C PHE A 121 -7.38 -8.77 7.01
N GLU A 122 -6.77 -9.13 5.88
CA GLU A 122 -5.47 -9.80 5.85
C GLU A 122 -4.34 -8.85 6.26
N CYS A 123 -4.42 -7.54 5.95
CA CYS A 123 -3.49 -6.53 6.47
C CYS A 123 -3.57 -6.39 7.99
N LEU A 124 -4.78 -6.48 8.57
CA LEU A 124 -4.97 -6.50 10.02
C LEU A 124 -4.40 -7.78 10.62
N HIS A 125 -4.71 -8.93 10.02
CA HIS A 125 -4.27 -10.25 10.46
C HIS A 125 -2.74 -10.43 10.34
N GLY A 126 -2.11 -9.74 9.38
CA GLY A 126 -0.67 -9.84 9.10
C GLY A 126 -0.32 -10.86 8.01
N ASP A 127 -1.31 -11.45 7.33
CA ASP A 127 -1.10 -12.42 6.25
C ASP A 127 -0.90 -11.71 4.90
N ARG A 128 0.36 -11.46 4.55
CA ARG A 128 0.74 -10.79 3.30
C ARG A 128 0.37 -11.62 2.08
N THR A 129 0.51 -12.94 2.15
CA THR A 129 0.27 -13.84 1.00
C THR A 129 -1.21 -13.88 0.67
N ALA A 130 -2.08 -14.00 1.68
CA ALA A 130 -3.52 -13.93 1.49
C ALA A 130 -3.97 -12.55 0.99
N ALA A 131 -3.43 -11.46 1.56
CA ALA A 131 -3.74 -10.10 1.11
C ALA A 131 -3.45 -9.92 -0.38
N LEU A 132 -2.23 -10.27 -0.80
CA LEU A 132 -1.80 -10.16 -2.20
C LEU A 132 -2.64 -11.04 -3.12
N SER A 133 -2.97 -12.26 -2.68
CA SER A 133 -3.85 -13.16 -3.41
C SER A 133 -5.22 -12.54 -3.64
N HIS A 134 -5.84 -11.89 -2.64
CA HIS A 134 -7.13 -11.23 -2.81
C HIS A 134 -7.08 -10.06 -3.80
N VAL A 135 -5.97 -9.31 -3.83
CA VAL A 135 -5.77 -8.29 -4.86
C VAL A 135 -5.77 -8.95 -6.24
N ASP A 136 -5.03 -10.06 -6.43
CA ASP A 136 -4.89 -10.77 -7.72
C ASP A 136 -6.19 -11.33 -8.24
N HIS A 137 -6.96 -12.01 -7.39
CA HIS A 137 -8.28 -12.49 -7.75
C HIS A 137 -9.18 -11.34 -8.21
N ALA A 138 -9.21 -10.23 -7.47
CA ALA A 138 -10.00 -9.07 -7.87
C ALA A 138 -9.57 -8.46 -9.20
N TYR A 139 -8.27 -8.33 -9.46
CA TYR A 139 -7.78 -7.81 -10.73
C TYR A 139 -8.16 -8.71 -11.92
N LYS A 140 -8.00 -10.04 -11.78
CA LYS A 140 -8.38 -11.02 -12.81
C LYS A 140 -9.89 -10.98 -13.08
N MET A 141 -10.71 -10.88 -12.03
CA MET A 141 -12.16 -10.71 -12.16
C MET A 141 -12.52 -9.39 -12.86
N MET A 142 -11.85 -8.29 -12.53
CA MET A 142 -12.07 -7.00 -13.19
C MET A 142 -11.65 -7.02 -14.66
N GLU A 143 -10.51 -7.63 -15.02
CA GLU A 143 -10.10 -7.77 -16.43
C GLU A 143 -11.12 -8.59 -17.23
N THR A 144 -11.70 -9.62 -16.62
CA THR A 144 -12.78 -10.42 -17.22
C THR A 144 -14.04 -9.57 -17.40
N TYR A 145 -14.47 -8.84 -16.37
CA TYR A 145 -15.63 -7.95 -16.40
C TYR A 145 -15.49 -6.86 -17.48
N PHE A 146 -14.36 -6.15 -17.51
CA PHE A 146 -14.13 -5.04 -18.42
C PHE A 146 -13.80 -5.47 -19.87
N SER A 147 -13.32 -6.70 -20.09
CA SER A 147 -13.13 -7.25 -21.45
C SER A 147 -14.46 -7.67 -22.08
N GLN A 148 -15.37 -8.25 -21.29
CA GLN A 148 -16.70 -8.64 -21.73
C GLN A 148 -17.64 -7.43 -21.95
N ARG A 149 -17.29 -6.25 -21.41
CA ARG A 149 -17.98 -4.95 -21.56
C ARG A 149 -18.20 -4.50 -23.02
N SER A 150 -17.46 -5.05 -23.99
CA SER A 150 -17.62 -4.72 -25.41
C SER A 150 -18.80 -5.45 -26.10
N LEU A 151 -19.45 -6.42 -25.46
CA LEU A 151 -20.33 -7.37 -26.16
C LEU A 151 -21.82 -7.36 -25.77
N VAL A 152 -22.26 -6.70 -24.69
CA VAL A 152 -23.68 -6.81 -24.24
C VAL A 152 -24.24 -5.51 -23.60
N GLU A 153 -24.95 -4.74 -24.43
CA GLU A 153 -26.26 -4.08 -24.24
C GLU A 153 -26.67 -3.09 -23.11
N ASP A 154 -27.73 -2.36 -23.51
CA ASP A 154 -28.63 -1.39 -22.89
C ASP A 154 -29.17 -1.71 -21.48
N GLY A 155 -29.60 -0.65 -20.76
CA GLY A 155 -30.66 -0.77 -19.74
C GLY A 155 -30.32 -0.25 -18.33
N ARG A 156 -31.13 0.70 -17.87
CA ARG A 156 -31.04 1.54 -16.65
C ARG A 156 -30.82 0.83 -15.29
N VAL A 157 -30.95 -0.50 -15.18
CA VAL A 157 -30.65 -1.25 -13.93
C VAL A 157 -29.14 -1.43 -13.74
N THR A 158 -28.37 -1.41 -14.83
CA THR A 158 -26.92 -1.60 -14.82
C THR A 158 -26.14 -0.40 -14.29
N ASP A 159 -26.71 0.80 -14.22
CA ASP A 159 -25.94 2.01 -13.90
C ASP A 159 -25.55 2.13 -12.41
N SER A 160 -26.38 1.65 -11.47
CA SER A 160 -26.02 1.63 -10.05
C SER A 160 -24.88 0.64 -9.78
N ILE A 161 -24.99 -0.56 -10.35
CA ILE A 161 -24.01 -1.64 -10.24
C ILE A 161 -22.70 -1.28 -10.96
N ARG A 162 -22.76 -0.63 -12.13
CA ARG A 162 -21.60 -0.08 -12.85
C ARG A 162 -20.86 0.96 -12.02
N THR A 163 -21.60 1.84 -11.34
CA THR A 163 -21.00 2.85 -10.45
C THR A 163 -20.23 2.19 -9.31
N VAL A 164 -20.78 1.12 -8.71
CA VAL A 164 -20.08 0.31 -7.70
C VAL A 164 -18.77 -0.28 -8.24
N CYS A 165 -18.72 -0.72 -9.50
CA CYS A 165 -17.51 -1.29 -10.10
C CYS A 165 -16.44 -0.24 -10.34
N ASP A 166 -16.82 0.91 -10.91
CA ASP A 166 -15.92 2.03 -11.14
C ASP A 166 -15.38 2.56 -9.79
N ASP A 167 -16.21 2.54 -8.75
CA ASP A 167 -15.88 2.87 -7.37
C ASP A 167 -14.96 1.83 -6.72
N ALA A 168 -15.21 0.52 -6.91
CA ALA A 168 -14.33 -0.55 -6.43
C ALA A 168 -12.98 -0.50 -7.14
N ALA A 169 -12.97 -0.30 -8.45
CA ALA A 169 -11.76 -0.08 -9.25
C ALA A 169 -10.93 1.08 -8.69
N TRP A 170 -11.60 2.15 -8.27
CA TRP A 170 -10.96 3.30 -7.63
C TRP A 170 -10.32 2.95 -6.27
N VAL A 171 -10.92 2.04 -5.48
CA VAL A 171 -10.30 1.52 -4.25
C VAL A 171 -9.08 0.66 -4.59
N PHE A 172 -9.17 -0.24 -5.58
CA PHE A 172 -8.03 -1.06 -6.02
C PHE A 172 -6.85 -0.24 -6.55
N GLN A 173 -7.11 0.82 -7.32
CA GLN A 173 -6.06 1.74 -7.75
C GLN A 173 -5.34 2.38 -6.55
N GLY A 174 -6.07 2.69 -5.47
CA GLY A 174 -5.48 3.18 -4.22
C GLY A 174 -4.60 2.15 -3.51
N LEU A 175 -4.93 0.86 -3.63
CA LEU A 175 -4.16 -0.23 -3.03
C LEU A 175 -2.89 -0.58 -3.82
N THR A 176 -2.71 -0.09 -5.06
CA THR A 176 -1.67 -0.58 -6.01
C THR A 176 -0.23 -0.45 -5.51
N MET A 177 0.06 0.54 -4.66
CA MET A 177 1.39 0.67 -4.06
C MET A 177 1.77 -0.53 -3.19
N GLN A 178 0.80 -1.13 -2.51
CA GLN A 178 1.06 -2.25 -1.59
C GLN A 178 1.55 -3.51 -2.32
N PRO A 179 0.87 -4.05 -3.34
CA PRO A 179 1.40 -5.16 -4.11
C PRO A 179 2.67 -4.81 -4.89
N TRP A 180 2.73 -3.62 -5.49
CA TRP A 180 3.93 -3.15 -6.19
C TRP A 180 5.16 -3.18 -5.26
N SER A 181 5.00 -2.70 -4.03
CA SER A 181 6.09 -2.68 -3.05
C SER A 181 6.61 -4.08 -2.68
N HIS A 182 5.88 -5.15 -2.99
CA HIS A 182 6.26 -6.55 -2.81
C HIS A 182 6.54 -7.27 -4.14
N ASN A 183 6.82 -6.51 -5.21
CA ASN A 183 7.06 -7.00 -6.57
C ASN A 183 5.92 -7.85 -7.16
N VAL A 184 4.68 -7.60 -6.73
CA VAL A 184 3.47 -8.18 -7.33
C VAL A 184 2.81 -7.13 -8.20
N PHE A 185 2.05 -7.54 -9.22
CA PHE A 185 1.22 -6.64 -10.04
C PHE A 185 1.95 -5.74 -11.06
N HIS A 186 2.85 -6.33 -11.84
CA HIS A 186 3.45 -5.66 -13.00
C HIS A 186 2.87 -6.16 -14.32
N SER A 187 2.75 -5.28 -15.31
CA SER A 187 2.36 -5.68 -16.66
C SER A 187 3.52 -6.42 -17.36
N LYS A 188 3.32 -7.68 -17.77
CA LYS A 188 4.28 -8.46 -18.60
C LYS A 188 4.57 -7.82 -19.95
N ASP A 189 3.55 -7.16 -20.50
CA ASP A 189 3.51 -6.73 -21.88
C ASP A 189 3.04 -5.28 -21.94
N LEU A 190 4.01 -4.38 -22.10
CA LEU A 190 3.72 -2.96 -22.28
C LEU A 190 2.96 -2.67 -23.58
N SER A 191 2.86 -3.59 -24.53
CA SER A 191 2.00 -3.41 -25.70
C SER A 191 0.51 -3.56 -25.35
N ARG A 192 0.17 -4.35 -24.33
CA ARG A 192 -1.22 -4.54 -23.87
C ARG A 192 -1.61 -3.46 -22.87
N ILE A 193 -2.81 -2.89 -23.07
CA ILE A 193 -3.43 -1.94 -22.14
C ILE A 193 -4.56 -2.65 -21.38
N SER A 194 -4.25 -3.07 -20.15
CA SER A 194 -5.22 -3.64 -19.20
C SER A 194 -6.33 -2.65 -18.84
N TRP A 195 -7.44 -3.17 -18.31
CA TRP A 195 -8.60 -2.37 -17.91
C TRP A 195 -8.23 -1.18 -17.01
N CYS A 196 -7.28 -1.39 -16.10
CA CYS A 196 -6.90 -0.45 -15.04
C CYS A 196 -6.12 0.78 -15.53
N CYS A 197 -5.50 0.70 -16.71
CA CYS A 197 -4.72 1.78 -17.31
C CYS A 197 -5.43 2.43 -18.51
N ARG A 198 -6.53 1.85 -19.00
CA ARG A 198 -7.20 2.24 -20.24
C ARG A 198 -7.94 3.57 -20.10
N GLY A 199 -7.70 4.49 -21.04
CA GLY A 199 -8.44 5.75 -21.12
C GLY A 199 -9.82 5.61 -21.78
N LYS A 200 -10.68 6.61 -21.58
CA LYS A 200 -11.95 6.79 -22.29
C LYS A 200 -11.77 7.51 -23.63
N LYS A 201 -10.84 8.47 -23.70
CA LYS A 201 -10.54 9.35 -24.84
C LYS A 201 -9.12 9.15 -25.37
N ALA A 202 -8.18 8.80 -24.50
CA ALA A 202 -6.80 8.48 -24.88
C ALA A 202 -6.54 6.98 -24.71
N ALA A 203 -5.41 6.50 -25.22
CA ALA A 203 -4.98 5.12 -24.99
C ALA A 203 -4.85 4.82 -23.49
N PHE A 204 -4.21 5.72 -22.74
CA PHE A 204 -4.05 5.61 -21.29
C PHE A 204 -4.88 6.64 -20.54
N ALA A 205 -5.50 6.21 -19.44
CA ALA A 205 -6.28 7.07 -18.55
C ALA A 205 -5.45 8.24 -18.01
N VAL A 206 -4.19 7.98 -17.65
CA VAL A 206 -3.26 8.99 -17.13
C VAL A 206 -3.04 10.16 -18.10
N ASP A 207 -3.19 9.94 -19.41
CA ASP A 207 -2.98 10.97 -20.41
C ASP A 207 -4.17 11.94 -20.50
N GLU A 208 -5.34 11.56 -19.99
CA GLU A 208 -6.56 12.39 -19.89
C GLU A 208 -6.54 13.36 -18.69
N MET A 209 -5.47 13.32 -17.88
CA MET A 209 -5.33 14.19 -16.72
C MET A 209 -5.37 15.67 -17.11
N PRO A 210 -6.24 16.47 -16.48
CA PRO A 210 -6.37 17.89 -16.78
C PRO A 210 -5.15 18.69 -16.30
N PRO A 211 -4.92 19.88 -16.89
CA PRO A 211 -3.74 20.68 -16.58
C PRO A 211 -3.78 21.35 -15.19
N ARG A 212 -4.93 21.41 -14.54
CA ARG A 212 -5.15 22.00 -13.21
C ARG A 212 -6.21 21.22 -12.46
N PHE A 213 -6.09 21.20 -11.13
CA PHE A 213 -7.10 20.61 -10.24
C PHE A 213 -7.91 21.69 -9.53
N THR A 214 -9.22 21.47 -9.41
CA THR A 214 -10.15 22.39 -8.74
C THR A 214 -10.09 22.26 -7.22
N ASP A 215 -9.82 21.07 -6.73
CA ASP A 215 -9.88 20.71 -5.32
C ASP A 215 -9.01 19.47 -5.02
N MET A 216 -8.91 19.15 -3.73
CA MET A 216 -8.13 18.02 -3.23
C MET A 216 -8.71 16.65 -3.64
N GLN A 217 -10.04 16.54 -3.83
CA GLN A 217 -10.64 15.27 -4.26
C GLN A 217 -10.20 14.94 -5.69
N MET A 218 -10.20 15.94 -6.57
CA MET A 218 -9.71 15.84 -7.94
C MET A 218 -8.22 15.49 -7.98
N ALA A 219 -7.41 16.15 -7.15
CA ALA A 219 -5.97 15.87 -7.04
C ALA A 219 -5.71 14.41 -6.62
N ARG A 220 -6.42 13.92 -5.59
CA ARG A 220 -6.34 12.54 -5.10
C ARG A 220 -6.78 11.53 -6.16
N ARG A 221 -7.88 11.81 -6.86
CA ARG A 221 -8.38 10.95 -7.94
C ARG A 221 -7.33 10.77 -9.02
N TRP A 222 -6.76 11.86 -9.52
CA TRP A 222 -5.74 11.79 -10.56
C TRP A 222 -4.42 11.24 -10.06
N TRP A 223 -4.10 11.42 -8.77
CA TRP A 223 -2.92 10.80 -8.17
C TRP A 223 -3.01 9.27 -8.23
N ARG A 224 -4.14 8.68 -7.87
CA ARG A 224 -4.34 7.22 -7.96
C ARG A 224 -4.13 6.70 -9.37
N VAL A 225 -4.60 7.41 -10.39
CA VAL A 225 -4.39 7.04 -11.80
C VAL A 225 -2.90 7.10 -12.19
N VAL A 226 -2.22 8.19 -11.82
CA VAL A 226 -0.79 8.38 -12.12
C VAL A 226 0.09 7.37 -11.39
N GLN A 227 -0.18 7.15 -10.10
CA GLN A 227 0.50 6.18 -9.25
C GLN A 227 0.29 4.77 -9.80
N HIS A 228 -0.95 4.38 -10.06
CA HIS A 228 -1.27 3.07 -10.62
C HIS A 228 -0.55 2.83 -11.95
N HIS A 229 -0.64 3.78 -12.90
CA HIS A 229 0.06 3.66 -14.20
C HIS A 229 1.57 3.50 -14.01
N THR A 230 2.16 4.25 -13.10
CA THR A 230 3.61 4.21 -12.84
C THR A 230 4.00 2.86 -12.22
N CYS A 231 3.36 2.42 -11.15
CA CYS A 231 3.68 1.14 -10.49
C CYS A 231 3.44 -0.07 -11.41
N HIS A 232 2.35 -0.05 -12.17
CA HIS A 232 1.95 -1.18 -13.01
C HIS A 232 2.78 -1.30 -14.30
N ARG A 233 3.30 -0.19 -14.84
CA ARG A 233 3.93 -0.16 -16.18
C ARG A 233 5.36 0.35 -16.20
N CYS A 234 5.81 1.06 -15.18
CA CYS A 234 7.22 1.43 -15.08
C CYS A 234 8.01 0.20 -14.61
N PRO A 235 9.15 -0.14 -15.25
CA PRO A 235 10.02 -1.24 -14.81
C PRO A 235 10.84 -0.83 -13.57
N ILE A 236 10.14 -0.43 -12.51
CA ILE A 236 10.70 -0.14 -11.19
C ILE A 236 10.54 -1.36 -10.30
N TYR A 237 11.59 -1.67 -9.54
CA TYR A 237 11.69 -2.86 -8.71
C TYR A 237 11.87 -2.48 -7.25
N THR A 238 11.18 -3.18 -6.35
CA THR A 238 11.55 -3.20 -4.95
C THR A 238 12.36 -4.46 -4.66
N GLU A 239 12.98 -4.54 -3.49
CA GLU A 239 13.72 -5.73 -3.08
C GLU A 239 13.00 -6.41 -1.92
N ILE A 240 11.67 -6.47 -2.01
CA ILE A 240 10.84 -7.09 -0.98
C ILE A 240 10.09 -8.26 -1.59
N TYR A 241 10.20 -9.40 -0.92
CA TYR A 241 9.66 -10.67 -1.39
C TYR A 241 8.82 -11.31 -0.29
N VAL A 242 7.74 -11.96 -0.68
CA VAL A 242 6.91 -12.77 0.22
C VAL A 242 6.91 -14.20 -0.30
N GLU A 243 7.16 -15.15 0.58
CA GLU A 243 7.15 -16.57 0.25
C GLU A 243 5.72 -17.09 0.08
N GLY A 244 5.55 -18.06 -0.82
CA GLY A 244 4.26 -18.70 -1.05
C GLY A 244 3.31 -17.93 -1.97
N ILE A 245 3.74 -16.83 -2.56
CA ILE A 245 3.04 -16.25 -3.70
C ILE A 245 3.22 -17.18 -4.90
N SER A 246 2.16 -17.41 -5.67
CA SER A 246 2.20 -18.24 -6.86
C SER A 246 2.98 -17.60 -8.01
N ASP A 247 3.63 -18.42 -8.84
CA ASP A 247 4.49 -17.94 -9.93
C ASP A 247 3.75 -17.06 -10.95
N ASP A 248 2.45 -17.29 -11.15
CA ASP A 248 1.61 -16.47 -12.03
C ASP A 248 1.43 -15.03 -11.52
N MET A 249 1.50 -14.82 -10.21
CA MET A 249 1.48 -13.51 -9.56
C MET A 249 2.88 -12.87 -9.46
N LEU A 250 3.94 -13.68 -9.38
CA LEU A 250 5.34 -13.26 -9.27
C LEU A 250 6.00 -12.91 -10.61
N LEU A 251 5.33 -13.19 -11.73
CA LEU A 251 5.52 -12.47 -13.00
C LEU A 251 6.98 -12.42 -13.51
N ASP A 252 7.77 -13.51 -13.44
CA ASP A 252 9.22 -13.53 -13.80
C ASP A 252 10.10 -12.44 -13.14
N SER A 253 9.52 -11.61 -12.26
CA SER A 253 10.15 -10.54 -11.48
C SER A 253 10.54 -11.02 -10.09
N TYR A 254 10.66 -12.33 -9.88
CA TYR A 254 11.16 -12.86 -8.62
C TYR A 254 12.61 -12.47 -8.35
N VAL A 255 13.33 -11.96 -9.35
CA VAL A 255 14.69 -11.46 -9.18
C VAL A 255 14.92 -10.26 -10.08
N ARG A 256 15.33 -9.12 -9.49
CA ARG A 256 15.90 -7.99 -10.25
C ARG A 256 16.96 -8.54 -11.22
N PRO A 257 16.84 -8.32 -12.55
CA PRO A 257 17.77 -8.89 -13.53
C PRO A 257 19.23 -8.62 -13.18
N ALA A 258 20.13 -9.51 -13.61
CA ALA A 258 21.56 -9.23 -13.52
C ALA A 258 21.87 -7.90 -14.22
N PHE A 259 22.62 -7.04 -13.56
CA PHE A 259 22.88 -5.66 -13.99
C PHE A 259 23.79 -5.63 -15.22
N SER A 260 23.24 -5.87 -16.41
CA SER A 260 23.94 -5.55 -17.64
C SER A 260 23.81 -4.04 -17.91
N PRO A 261 24.87 -3.37 -18.40
CA PRO A 261 24.78 -1.98 -18.85
C PRO A 261 23.63 -1.75 -19.84
N THR A 262 23.39 -2.73 -20.72
CA THR A 262 22.27 -2.73 -21.68
C THR A 262 20.88 -2.72 -21.02
N HIS A 263 20.71 -3.31 -19.82
CA HIS A 263 19.44 -3.24 -19.10
C HIS A 263 19.24 -1.83 -18.51
N ILE A 264 20.28 -1.24 -17.93
CA ILE A 264 20.23 0.13 -17.37
C ILE A 264 19.90 1.14 -18.46
N GLU A 265 20.52 1.02 -19.65
CA GLU A 265 20.22 1.89 -20.80
C GLU A 265 18.75 1.80 -21.24
N LYS A 266 18.18 0.59 -21.28
CA LYS A 266 16.75 0.39 -21.58
C LYS A 266 15.85 1.04 -20.54
N LEU A 267 16.15 0.89 -19.25
CA LEU A 267 15.39 1.54 -18.18
C LEU A 267 15.50 3.07 -18.28
N ALA A 268 16.71 3.58 -18.52
CA ALA A 268 16.97 5.01 -18.68
C ALA A 268 16.23 5.62 -19.88
N ALA A 269 16.05 4.85 -20.97
CA ALA A 269 15.32 5.29 -22.16
C ALA A 269 13.80 5.45 -21.92
N LEU A 270 13.21 4.63 -21.04
CA LEU A 270 11.79 4.70 -20.70
C LEU A 270 11.47 5.77 -19.65
N ARG A 271 12.46 6.12 -18.81
CA ARG A 271 12.32 7.07 -17.70
C ARG A 271 11.64 8.41 -18.05
N PRO A 272 11.96 9.10 -19.16
CA PRO A 272 11.36 10.40 -19.47
C PRO A 272 9.84 10.37 -19.58
N GLU A 273 9.28 9.28 -20.11
CA GLU A 273 7.84 9.11 -20.31
C GLU A 273 7.09 9.11 -18.97
N PHE A 274 7.58 8.36 -17.99
CA PHE A 274 6.99 8.28 -16.64
C PHE A 274 7.20 9.57 -15.85
N LEU A 275 8.42 10.14 -15.89
CA LEU A 275 8.70 11.41 -15.22
C LEU A 275 7.85 12.56 -15.77
N ASN A 276 7.54 12.57 -17.07
CA ASN A 276 6.66 13.58 -17.66
C ASN A 276 5.25 13.51 -17.06
N ARG A 277 4.69 12.30 -16.91
CA ARG A 277 3.35 12.12 -16.32
C ARG A 277 3.31 12.48 -14.83
N LEU A 278 4.32 12.08 -14.06
CA LEU A 278 4.48 12.50 -12.67
C LEU A 278 4.58 14.03 -12.56
N ARG A 279 5.39 14.67 -13.42
CA ARG A 279 5.55 16.12 -13.45
C ARG A 279 4.27 16.85 -13.82
N ARG A 280 3.49 16.34 -14.78
CA ARG A 280 2.17 16.90 -15.14
C ARG A 280 1.25 16.91 -13.92
N TRP A 281 1.22 15.83 -13.14
CA TRP A 281 0.40 15.76 -11.93
C TRP A 281 0.86 16.79 -10.89
N ASN A 282 2.17 16.84 -10.61
CA ASN A 282 2.70 17.80 -9.65
C ASN A 282 2.43 19.24 -10.05
N THR A 283 2.55 19.56 -11.34
CA THR A 283 2.25 20.91 -11.87
C THR A 283 0.79 21.29 -11.65
N ALA A 284 -0.15 20.36 -11.91
CA ALA A 284 -1.58 20.58 -11.68
C ALA A 284 -1.94 20.70 -10.19
N PHE A 285 -1.19 20.00 -9.32
CA PHE A 285 -1.37 19.97 -7.87
C PHE A 285 -0.74 21.17 -7.13
N GLN A 286 0.36 21.72 -7.65
CA GLN A 286 1.21 22.68 -6.95
C GLN A 286 0.45 23.88 -6.36
N ALA A 287 -0.47 24.47 -7.13
CA ALA A 287 -1.23 25.64 -6.69
C ALA A 287 -2.14 25.34 -5.49
N LEU A 288 -2.72 24.13 -5.42
CA LEU A 288 -3.54 23.71 -4.27
C LEU A 288 -2.66 23.53 -3.03
N TYR A 289 -1.51 22.87 -3.19
CA TYR A 289 -0.58 22.64 -2.09
C TYR A 289 -0.03 23.95 -1.52
N ASP A 290 0.45 24.86 -2.37
CA ASP A 290 0.96 26.17 -1.93
C ASP A 290 -0.11 27.04 -1.29
N GLY A 291 -1.35 26.98 -1.80
CA GLY A 291 -2.50 27.67 -1.24
C GLY A 291 -2.91 27.16 0.15
N LEU A 292 -2.70 25.88 0.46
CA LEU A 292 -2.94 25.31 1.79
C LEU A 292 -1.77 25.61 2.75
N ARG A 293 -0.53 25.43 2.26
CA ARG A 293 0.70 25.63 3.04
C ARG A 293 0.90 27.08 3.50
N SER A 294 0.43 28.05 2.71
CA SER A 294 0.59 29.49 3.03
C SER A 294 -0.42 30.03 4.05
N ARG A 295 -1.46 29.27 4.40
CA ARG A 295 -2.48 29.70 5.36
C ARG A 295 -1.96 29.62 6.79
N GLN A 296 -2.03 30.72 7.51
CA GLN A 296 -1.78 30.76 8.95
C GLN A 296 -3.06 30.38 9.71
N HIS A 297 -2.92 29.61 10.80
CA HIS A 297 -4.02 29.21 11.70
C HIS A 297 -5.20 28.51 11.00
N LEU A 298 -4.94 27.32 10.44
CA LEU A 298 -5.99 26.48 9.86
C LEU A 298 -7.02 26.05 10.92
N GLN A 299 -8.31 26.19 10.60
CA GLN A 299 -9.36 25.50 11.35
C GLN A 299 -9.16 23.98 11.23
N LYS A 300 -9.70 23.20 12.19
CA LYS A 300 -9.51 21.73 12.23
C LYS A 300 -9.82 21.04 10.90
N ALA A 301 -10.90 21.44 10.22
CA ALA A 301 -11.27 20.87 8.92
C ALA A 301 -10.22 21.16 7.84
N ASP A 302 -9.78 22.42 7.71
CA ASP A 302 -8.75 22.78 6.73
C ASP A 302 -7.38 22.19 7.06
N TYR A 303 -7.09 21.98 8.35
CA TYR A 303 -5.86 21.32 8.78
C TYR A 303 -5.81 19.87 8.30
N LEU A 304 -6.92 19.12 8.40
CA LEU A 304 -7.00 17.75 7.86
C LEU A 304 -6.81 17.73 6.33
N VAL A 305 -7.32 18.74 5.62
CA VAL A 305 -7.11 18.92 4.17
C VAL A 305 -5.64 19.23 3.86
N TYR A 306 -4.95 19.98 4.71
CA TYR A 306 -3.51 20.22 4.59
C TYR A 306 -2.70 18.93 4.82
N ILE A 307 -3.05 18.12 5.82
CA ILE A 307 -2.42 16.81 6.05
C ILE A 307 -2.58 15.90 4.82
N ASP A 308 -3.74 15.93 4.15
CA ASP A 308 -3.95 15.24 2.87
C ASP A 308 -3.00 15.72 1.78
N ALA A 309 -2.88 17.03 1.62
CA ALA A 309 -1.97 17.62 0.65
C ALA A 309 -0.50 17.23 0.94
N CYS A 310 -0.10 17.19 2.20
CA CYS A 310 1.20 16.68 2.62
C CYS A 310 1.40 15.21 2.24
N ASN A 311 0.39 14.35 2.44
CA ASN A 311 0.48 12.95 2.09
C ASN A 311 0.55 12.72 0.57
N LEU A 312 -0.22 13.46 -0.23
CA LEU A 312 -0.12 13.38 -1.70
C LEU A 312 1.26 13.87 -2.20
N ARG A 313 1.79 14.95 -1.60
CA ARG A 313 3.16 15.41 -1.90
C ARG A 313 4.20 14.34 -1.55
N LEU A 314 4.07 13.70 -0.39
CA LEU A 314 4.95 12.64 0.08
C LEU A 314 4.95 11.43 -0.89
N GLN A 315 3.77 11.00 -1.33
CA GLN A 315 3.63 9.93 -2.31
C GLN A 315 4.21 10.30 -3.67
N TYR A 316 4.03 11.56 -4.12
CA TYR A 316 4.68 12.07 -5.33
C TYR A 316 6.20 11.98 -5.25
N LEU A 317 6.80 12.48 -4.16
CA LEU A 317 8.26 12.45 -3.97
C LEU A 317 8.79 11.01 -3.94
N THR A 318 8.06 10.11 -3.30
CA THR A 318 8.39 8.68 -3.26
C THR A 318 8.51 8.10 -4.67
N LEU A 319 7.46 8.21 -5.49
CA LEU A 319 7.50 7.68 -6.86
C LEU A 319 8.46 8.44 -7.77
N TRP A 320 8.60 9.76 -7.58
CA TRP A 320 9.57 10.55 -8.31
C TRP A 320 10.99 10.04 -8.06
N ASN A 321 11.36 9.81 -6.81
CA ASN A 321 12.68 9.30 -6.45
C ASN A 321 12.88 7.88 -7.01
N GLU A 322 11.90 6.99 -6.89
CA GLU A 322 11.97 5.64 -7.47
C GLU A 322 12.25 5.67 -8.98
N VAL A 323 11.47 6.45 -9.74
CA VAL A 323 11.60 6.50 -11.20
C VAL A 323 12.85 7.25 -11.64
N SER A 324 13.16 8.39 -11.00
CA SER A 324 14.31 9.23 -11.40
C SER A 324 15.65 8.54 -11.16
N THR A 325 15.75 7.74 -10.10
CA THR A 325 16.96 7.01 -9.70
C THR A 325 17.04 5.59 -10.27
N LEU A 326 16.08 5.17 -11.11
CA LEU A 326 15.99 3.81 -11.66
C LEU A 326 15.93 2.74 -10.56
N SER A 327 15.03 2.93 -9.59
CA SER A 327 14.94 2.12 -8.37
C SER A 327 16.27 2.10 -7.60
N TYR A 328 16.81 3.31 -7.41
CA TYR A 328 18.06 3.64 -6.74
C TYR A 328 19.29 2.93 -7.31
N GLN A 329 19.31 2.62 -8.60
CA GLN A 329 20.50 2.12 -9.28
C GLN A 329 21.47 3.24 -9.63
N ASP A 330 20.93 4.41 -9.97
CA ASP A 330 21.72 5.60 -10.27
C ASP A 330 22.07 6.33 -8.97
N ILE A 331 23.27 6.07 -8.45
CA ILE A 331 23.75 6.68 -7.20
C ILE A 331 23.81 8.21 -7.30
N ARG A 332 24.21 8.74 -8.46
CA ARG A 332 24.33 10.19 -8.67
C ARG A 332 22.96 10.85 -8.54
N MET A 333 21.95 10.27 -9.18
CA MET A 333 20.57 10.75 -9.04
C MET A 333 20.04 10.56 -7.61
N THR A 334 20.47 9.51 -6.91
CA THR A 334 20.10 9.27 -5.50
C THR A 334 20.68 10.37 -4.59
N ILE A 335 21.95 10.75 -4.79
CA ILE A 335 22.61 11.86 -4.07
C ILE A 335 21.90 13.18 -4.38
N ILE A 336 21.63 13.47 -5.66
CA ILE A 336 20.92 14.69 -6.09
C ILE A 336 19.52 14.77 -5.46
N SER A 337 18.90 13.63 -5.13
CA SER A 337 17.58 13.55 -4.49
C SER A 337 17.60 13.81 -2.98
N THR A 338 18.75 14.14 -2.37
CA THR A 338 18.87 14.46 -0.92
C THR A 338 17.85 15.51 -0.44
N PRO A 339 17.60 16.63 -1.16
CA PRO A 339 16.56 17.59 -0.76
C PRO A 339 15.15 16.99 -0.77
N SER A 340 14.86 16.08 -1.72
CA SER A 340 13.59 15.35 -1.79
C SER A 340 13.42 14.45 -0.56
N PHE A 341 14.45 13.69 -0.17
CA PHE A 341 14.43 12.89 1.07
C PHE A 341 14.20 13.75 2.33
N ARG A 342 14.83 14.93 2.41
CA ARG A 342 14.61 15.86 3.52
C ARG A 342 13.14 16.32 3.59
N GLU A 343 12.56 16.68 2.45
CA GLU A 343 11.14 17.05 2.35
C GLU A 343 10.24 15.87 2.75
N MET A 344 10.55 14.64 2.32
CA MET A 344 9.80 13.44 2.69
C MET A 344 9.75 13.23 4.22
N VAL A 345 10.86 13.45 4.93
CA VAL A 345 10.92 13.34 6.39
C VAL A 345 10.08 14.43 7.09
N GLN A 346 10.16 15.67 6.60
CA GLN A 346 9.38 16.79 7.13
C GLN A 346 7.86 16.59 6.93
N LEU A 347 7.46 16.14 5.75
CA LEU A 347 6.06 15.79 5.44
C LEU A 347 5.59 14.63 6.31
N SER A 348 6.42 13.60 6.49
CA SER A 348 6.11 12.45 7.34
C SER A 348 5.86 12.88 8.78
N ARG A 349 6.70 13.74 9.36
CA ARG A 349 6.48 14.32 10.69
C ARG A 349 5.12 15.02 10.78
N THR A 350 4.83 15.90 9.82
CA THR A 350 3.57 16.65 9.77
C THR A 350 2.35 15.71 9.74
N ILE A 351 2.42 14.65 8.92
CA ILE A 351 1.34 13.65 8.81
C ILE A 351 1.19 12.86 10.12
N LEU A 352 2.31 12.42 10.70
CA LEU A 352 2.31 11.66 11.95
C LEU A 352 1.73 12.46 13.12
N GLU A 353 2.10 13.73 13.24
CA GLU A 353 1.55 14.66 14.23
C GLU A 353 0.05 14.90 13.98
N GLY A 354 -0.35 15.13 12.73
CA GLY A 354 -1.74 15.35 12.35
C GLY A 354 -2.66 14.13 12.57
N GLN A 355 -2.09 12.92 12.59
CA GLN A 355 -2.81 11.67 12.89
C GLN A 355 -2.75 11.26 14.36
N SER A 356 -1.95 11.94 15.18
CA SER A 356 -1.85 11.63 16.61
C SER A 356 -3.12 12.08 17.33
N ASN A 357 -3.90 11.13 17.85
CA ASN A 357 -5.17 11.40 18.55
C ASN A 357 -4.98 11.87 20.00
N GLY A 358 -3.83 12.45 20.36
CA GLY A 358 -3.52 12.87 21.73
C GLY A 358 -3.37 11.73 22.75
N VAL A 359 -3.43 10.47 22.31
CA VAL A 359 -3.04 9.31 23.10
C VAL A 359 -1.59 8.98 22.76
N ASP A 360 -0.66 9.42 23.61
CA ASP A 360 0.75 9.04 23.51
C ASP A 360 0.86 7.51 23.46
N GLY A 361 1.49 6.98 22.40
CA GLY A 361 1.80 5.55 22.26
C GLY A 361 0.72 4.65 21.64
N GLY A 362 -0.37 5.20 21.07
CA GLY A 362 -1.37 4.40 20.37
C GLY A 362 -0.91 3.88 19.01
N ASN A 363 -0.91 2.56 18.80
CA ASN A 363 -0.63 1.96 17.49
C ASN A 363 -1.71 2.37 16.46
N THR A 364 -1.31 2.91 15.31
CA THR A 364 -2.24 3.35 14.26
C THR A 364 -2.34 2.33 13.12
N PHE A 365 -3.54 2.01 12.63
CA PHE A 365 -3.72 1.24 11.41
C PHE A 365 -4.32 2.13 10.31
N SER A 366 -3.72 2.13 9.12
CA SER A 366 -4.25 2.80 7.95
C SER A 366 -4.18 1.92 6.70
N MET A 367 -5.18 2.01 5.82
CA MET A 367 -5.16 1.39 4.50
C MET A 367 -4.63 2.32 3.40
N ASP A 368 -4.42 3.60 3.70
CA ASP A 368 -3.81 4.54 2.77
C ASP A 368 -2.28 4.37 2.73
N ASN A 369 -1.66 4.86 1.66
CA ASN A 369 -0.21 4.92 1.54
C ASN A 369 0.33 6.01 2.48
N GLY A 370 0.60 5.62 3.73
CA GLY A 370 1.11 6.48 4.78
C GLY A 370 2.65 6.65 4.76
N PRO A 371 3.22 7.28 5.81
CA PRO A 371 4.63 7.63 5.87
C PRO A 371 5.58 6.44 6.08
N THR A 372 5.08 5.24 6.41
CA THR A 372 5.93 4.08 6.72
C THR A 372 6.89 3.74 5.57
N TRP A 373 6.38 3.63 4.33
CA TRP A 373 7.21 3.33 3.17
C TRP A 373 8.19 4.46 2.79
N PRO A 374 7.75 5.72 2.67
CA PRO A 374 8.65 6.86 2.45
C PRO A 374 9.79 6.96 3.46
N LEU A 375 9.51 6.71 4.75
CA LEU A 375 10.52 6.73 5.81
C LEU A 375 11.50 5.56 5.66
N LEU A 376 11.01 4.34 5.37
CA LEU A 376 11.88 3.19 5.09
C LEU A 376 12.79 3.45 3.89
N ALA A 377 12.22 3.94 2.78
CA ALA A 377 12.99 4.29 1.59
C ALA A 377 14.07 5.33 1.91
N THR A 378 13.72 6.36 2.70
CA THR A 378 14.67 7.39 3.14
C THR A 378 15.79 6.81 4.01
N ALA A 379 15.43 6.05 5.05
CA ALA A 379 16.37 5.42 5.97
C ALA A 379 17.32 4.44 5.29
N CYS A 380 16.86 3.79 4.22
CA CYS A 380 17.63 2.78 3.49
C CYS A 380 18.41 3.33 2.28
N ARG A 381 18.01 4.46 1.68
CA ARG A 381 18.54 4.89 0.37
C ARG A 381 19.19 6.28 0.37
N CYS A 382 18.81 7.17 1.29
CA CYS A 382 19.38 8.51 1.35
C CYS A 382 20.88 8.44 1.68
N ARG A 383 21.73 9.25 1.02
CA ARG A 383 23.18 9.27 1.29
C ARG A 383 23.57 10.17 2.46
N ASP A 384 22.69 11.04 2.94
CA ASP A 384 22.88 11.85 4.15
C ASP A 384 22.55 11.05 5.42
N ALA A 385 23.56 10.86 6.29
CA ALA A 385 23.42 10.08 7.52
C ALA A 385 22.44 10.70 8.53
N SER A 386 22.35 12.03 8.59
CA SER A 386 21.45 12.73 9.52
C SER A 386 19.99 12.51 9.13
N ILE A 387 19.68 12.57 7.84
CA ILE A 387 18.33 12.33 7.32
C ILE A 387 17.94 10.86 7.51
N ARG A 388 18.87 9.91 7.29
CA ARG A 388 18.62 8.48 7.55
C ARG A 388 18.28 8.22 9.01
N LEU A 389 19.02 8.83 9.94
CA LEU A 389 18.79 8.70 11.37
C LEU A 389 17.40 9.23 11.75
N GLU A 390 17.07 10.45 11.31
CA GLU A 390 15.77 11.07 11.58
C GLU A 390 14.60 10.22 11.05
N ALA A 391 14.73 9.66 9.85
CA ALA A 391 13.72 8.74 9.29
C ALA A 391 13.58 7.44 10.11
N THR A 392 14.70 6.91 10.59
CA THR A 392 14.74 5.71 11.44
C THR A 392 14.07 5.96 12.78
N GLU A 393 14.33 7.11 13.40
CA GLU A 393 13.72 7.52 14.67
C GLU A 393 12.21 7.72 14.55
N LEU A 394 11.73 8.33 13.45
CA LEU A 394 10.30 8.48 13.21
C LEU A 394 9.57 7.13 13.07
N LEU A 395 10.19 6.14 12.41
CA LEU A 395 9.64 4.77 12.33
C LEU A 395 9.53 4.11 13.70
N GLY A 396 10.52 4.32 14.57
CA GLY A 396 10.53 3.77 15.92
C GLY A 396 9.57 4.46 16.89
N LYS A 397 9.40 5.78 16.76
CA LYS A 397 8.57 6.57 17.69
C LYS A 397 7.07 6.43 17.43
N HIS A 398 6.67 6.26 16.17
CA HIS A 398 5.26 6.25 15.78
C HIS A 398 4.83 4.88 15.26
N HIS A 399 4.48 3.99 16.19
CA HIS A 399 3.99 2.66 15.85
C HIS A 399 2.71 2.73 15.01
N ARG A 400 2.82 2.23 13.80
CA ARG A 400 1.71 2.14 12.84
C ARG A 400 1.87 0.98 11.86
N ARG A 401 0.76 0.64 11.23
CA ARG A 401 0.70 -0.24 10.07
C ARG A 401 -0.08 0.44 8.95
N ASP A 402 0.62 0.71 7.85
CA ASP A 402 0.07 1.27 6.61
C ASP A 402 -0.15 0.10 5.64
N GLY A 403 -1.28 -0.59 5.77
CA GLY A 403 -1.61 -1.81 5.04
C GLY A 403 -0.61 -2.93 5.28
N LEU A 404 0.12 -3.34 4.24
CA LEU A 404 1.18 -4.35 4.33
C LEU A 404 2.48 -3.85 4.99
N TRP A 405 2.64 -2.53 5.16
CA TRP A 405 3.84 -1.93 5.73
C TRP A 405 3.71 -1.75 7.24
N ASP A 406 4.55 -2.47 8.00
CA ASP A 406 4.58 -2.39 9.45
C ASP A 406 5.79 -1.57 9.91
N SER A 407 5.55 -0.46 10.60
CA SER A 407 6.62 0.46 11.04
C SER A 407 7.63 -0.18 11.98
N ILE A 408 7.24 -1.17 12.80
CA ILE A 408 8.16 -1.84 13.72
C ILE A 408 9.14 -2.72 12.93
N ILE A 409 8.63 -3.44 11.93
CA ILE A 409 9.47 -4.20 10.98
C ILE A 409 10.39 -3.24 10.22
N CYS A 410 9.83 -2.15 9.69
CA CYS A 410 10.59 -1.16 8.93
C CYS A 410 11.68 -0.48 9.77
N HIS A 411 11.41 -0.19 11.06
CA HIS A 411 12.39 0.34 12.00
C HIS A 411 13.54 -0.64 12.23
N GLY A 412 13.23 -1.93 12.39
CA GLY A 412 14.23 -2.99 12.46
C GLY A 412 15.16 -3.04 11.25
N VAL A 413 14.56 -3.02 10.06
CA VAL A 413 15.29 -2.98 8.79
C VAL A 413 16.15 -1.72 8.70
N ALA A 414 15.62 -0.55 9.04
CA ALA A 414 16.32 0.72 9.00
C ALA A 414 17.53 0.75 9.96
N ARG A 415 17.39 0.27 11.20
CA ARG A 415 18.50 0.15 12.16
C ARG A 415 19.57 -0.79 11.66
N ARG A 416 19.18 -1.93 11.08
CA ARG A 416 20.14 -2.88 10.52
C ARG A 416 20.86 -2.28 9.32
N ASN A 417 20.14 -1.57 8.45
CA ASN A 417 20.73 -0.84 7.32
C ASN A 417 21.79 0.16 7.79
N MET A 418 21.50 0.92 8.85
CA MET A 418 22.44 1.88 9.41
C MET A 418 23.74 1.23 9.92
N ALA A 419 23.65 0.07 10.57
CA ALA A 419 24.84 -0.68 10.98
C ALA A 419 25.69 -1.13 9.78
N ILE A 420 25.04 -1.58 8.70
CA ILE A 420 25.73 -2.01 7.48
C ILE A 420 26.38 -0.81 6.75
N GLU A 421 25.73 0.36 6.73
CA GLU A 421 26.34 1.59 6.17
C GLU A 421 27.66 1.94 6.89
N ILE A 422 27.72 1.77 8.21
CA ILE A 422 28.94 2.01 9.00
C ILE A 422 30.04 0.99 8.62
N GLU A 423 29.70 -0.30 8.55
CA GLU A 423 30.64 -1.35 8.14
C GLU A 423 31.18 -1.11 6.71
N ASN A 424 30.29 -0.70 5.81
CA ASN A 424 30.60 -0.52 4.39
C ASN A 424 31.43 0.75 4.10
N ALA A 425 31.24 1.82 4.88
CA ALA A 425 31.99 3.08 4.75
C ALA A 425 33.50 2.93 5.01
N MET A 426 33.94 1.78 5.54
CA MET A 426 35.35 1.52 5.85
C MET A 426 36.22 1.28 4.61
N THR A 427 35.63 0.91 3.45
CA THR A 427 36.40 0.54 2.24
C THR A 427 35.69 0.88 0.94
N GLY A 428 36.46 1.22 -0.08
CA GLY A 428 35.96 1.51 -1.44
C GLY A 428 35.46 2.94 -1.60
N ASP A 429 35.29 3.34 -2.86
CA ASP A 429 34.67 4.63 -3.21
C ASP A 429 33.14 4.57 -3.10
N GLU A 430 32.46 5.68 -3.43
CA GLU A 430 31.00 5.78 -3.26
C GLU A 430 30.23 4.81 -4.17
N ASP A 431 30.72 4.58 -5.40
CA ASP A 431 30.11 3.67 -6.36
C ASP A 431 30.27 2.21 -5.89
N GLU A 432 31.45 1.83 -5.41
CA GLU A 432 31.71 0.51 -4.82
C GLU A 432 30.86 0.27 -3.58
N GLN A 433 30.83 1.24 -2.66
CA GLN A 433 30.00 1.19 -1.46
C GLN A 433 28.53 1.03 -1.83
N TRP A 434 28.02 1.80 -2.80
CA TRP A 434 26.64 1.70 -3.24
C TRP A 434 26.33 0.38 -3.92
N SER A 435 27.25 -0.20 -4.70
CA SER A 435 27.05 -1.49 -5.36
C SER A 435 26.77 -2.63 -4.36
N ARG A 436 27.43 -2.61 -3.20
CA ARG A 436 27.22 -3.56 -2.09
C ARG A 436 25.89 -3.32 -1.38
N MET A 437 25.40 -2.09 -1.42
CA MET A 437 24.21 -1.62 -0.71
C MET A 437 22.93 -1.65 -1.56
N SER A 438 23.04 -1.59 -2.88
CA SER A 438 21.89 -1.45 -3.76
C SER A 438 21.01 -2.70 -3.79
N ARG A 439 21.62 -3.91 -3.72
CA ARG A 439 20.95 -5.22 -3.60
C ARG A 439 20.80 -5.70 -2.16
N ARG A 440 19.88 -5.09 -1.43
CA ARG A 440 19.38 -5.61 -0.14
C ARG A 440 17.99 -6.17 -0.32
N GLU A 441 17.82 -7.47 -0.15
CA GLU A 441 16.52 -8.13 -0.20
C GLU A 441 15.93 -8.25 1.21
N LEU A 442 14.64 -8.00 1.34
CA LEU A 442 13.83 -8.29 2.50
C LEU A 442 12.86 -9.41 2.13
N ARG A 443 12.84 -10.48 2.92
CA ARG A 443 12.01 -11.67 2.66
C ARG A 443 11.08 -11.93 3.83
N PHE A 444 9.81 -12.05 3.52
CA PHE A 444 8.76 -12.43 4.46
C PHE A 444 8.38 -13.89 4.24
N SER A 445 8.56 -14.72 5.25
CA SER A 445 8.11 -16.12 5.20
C SER A 445 6.61 -16.25 5.48
N GLN A 446 6.02 -17.37 5.09
CA GLN A 446 4.60 -17.67 5.39
C GLN A 446 4.29 -17.66 6.90
N ASN A 447 5.29 -17.97 7.74
CA ASN A 447 5.14 -18.01 9.20
C ASN A 447 5.41 -16.65 9.86
N GLY A 448 5.47 -15.56 9.08
CA GLY A 448 5.68 -14.20 9.56
C GLY A 448 7.13 -13.87 9.96
N LYS A 449 8.09 -14.78 9.72
CA LYS A 449 9.51 -14.46 9.95
C LYS A 449 10.02 -13.55 8.84
N VAL A 450 10.92 -12.65 9.21
CA VAL A 450 11.55 -11.70 8.29
C VAL A 450 13.04 -12.01 8.21
N SER A 451 13.58 -12.18 7.00
CA SER A 451 15.04 -12.30 6.76
C SER A 451 15.51 -11.23 5.79
N GLY A 452 16.78 -10.88 5.90
CA GLY A 452 17.47 -9.96 4.98
C GLY A 452 18.58 -10.68 4.24
N LYS A 453 18.70 -10.45 2.93
CA LYS A 453 19.86 -10.87 2.13
C LYS A 453 20.66 -9.64 1.70
N LEU A 454 21.92 -9.58 2.11
CA LEU A 454 22.77 -8.40 1.98
C LEU A 454 24.25 -8.77 1.85
N PHE A 455 25.08 -7.81 1.45
CA PHE A 455 26.53 -7.98 1.46
C PHE A 455 27.12 -7.66 2.83
N LYS A 456 27.96 -8.56 3.35
CA LYS A 456 28.69 -8.38 4.61
C LYS A 456 30.17 -8.68 4.43
N TRP A 457 31.03 -7.93 5.14
CA TRP A 457 32.46 -8.18 5.16
C TRP A 457 32.77 -9.44 5.98
N ASP A 458 33.44 -10.41 5.37
CA ASP A 458 33.99 -11.57 6.07
C ASP A 458 35.47 -11.31 6.39
N PRO A 459 35.82 -10.98 7.66
CA PRO A 459 37.20 -10.70 8.04
C PRO A 459 38.10 -11.94 7.94
N ARG A 460 37.55 -13.16 7.98
CA ARG A 460 38.35 -14.39 7.85
C ARG A 460 38.75 -14.66 6.41
N ARG A 461 37.87 -14.29 5.47
CA ARG A 461 38.09 -14.50 4.02
C ARG A 461 38.61 -13.25 3.32
N GLY A 462 38.64 -12.10 3.99
CA GLY A 462 39.07 -10.82 3.42
C GLY A 462 38.23 -10.38 2.23
N LYS A 463 36.93 -10.72 2.20
CA LYS A 463 36.04 -10.40 1.08
C LYS A 463 34.61 -10.16 1.52
N TRP A 464 33.88 -9.40 0.71
CA TRP A 464 32.44 -9.21 0.84
C TRP A 464 31.68 -10.44 0.33
N LEU A 465 30.69 -10.91 1.09
CA LEU A 465 29.86 -12.06 0.73
C LEU A 465 28.39 -11.75 0.92
N HIS A 466 27.55 -12.36 0.09
CA HIS A 466 26.12 -12.42 0.35
C HIS A 466 25.86 -13.29 1.58
N VAL A 467 25.14 -12.72 2.54
CA VAL A 467 24.69 -13.40 3.75
C VAL A 467 23.19 -13.24 3.84
N GLU A 468 22.51 -14.33 4.21
CA GLU A 468 21.13 -14.28 4.67
C GLU A 468 21.13 -14.32 6.19
N GLU A 469 20.44 -13.37 6.80
CA GLU A 469 20.31 -13.28 8.26
C GLU A 469 18.87 -13.01 8.66
N PRO A 470 18.39 -13.61 9.77
CA PRO A 470 17.07 -13.28 10.31
C PRO A 470 17.08 -11.85 10.86
N LEU A 471 15.97 -11.13 10.66
CA LEU A 471 15.72 -9.88 11.36
C LEU A 471 15.20 -10.22 12.76
N ASP A 472 16.03 -10.02 13.80
CA ASP A 472 15.63 -10.29 15.18
C ASP A 472 14.63 -9.24 15.69
N MET A 473 13.34 -9.55 15.50
CA MET A 473 12.22 -8.73 15.96
C MET A 473 12.12 -8.66 17.49
N THR A 474 12.71 -9.62 18.23
CA THR A 474 12.63 -9.65 19.70
C THR A 474 13.55 -8.64 20.37
N LEU A 475 14.66 -8.28 19.72
CA LEU A 475 15.54 -7.20 20.16
C LEU A 475 14.91 -5.81 19.92
N ILE A 476 14.09 -5.69 18.88
CA ILE A 476 13.42 -4.44 18.48
C ILE A 476 12.25 -4.14 19.42
N ALA A 477 11.47 -5.15 19.80
CA ALA A 477 10.33 -5.01 20.74
C ALA A 477 10.75 -4.83 22.21
N LYS A 478 11.99 -5.19 22.58
CA LYS A 478 12.52 -5.01 23.95
C LYS A 478 13.21 -3.66 24.19
N LEU A 479 13.46 -2.90 23.12
CA LEU A 479 14.11 -1.58 23.15
C LEU A 479 13.15 -0.43 22.80
N SER A 480 11.85 -0.75 22.63
CA SER A 480 10.75 0.18 22.36
C SER A 480 9.97 0.50 23.62
#